data_AF-A0AAN6F5P1-F1
#
_entry.id   AF-A0AAN6F5P1-F1
#
_cell.length_a   1.000
_cell.length_b   1.000
_cell.length_c   1.000
_cell.angle_alpha   90.00
_cell.angle_beta   90.00
_cell.angle_gamma   90.00
#
_symmetry.space_group_name_H-M   'P 1'
#
loop_
_entity.id
_entity.type
_entity.pdbx_description
1 polymer ?
#
loop_
_entity_poly.entity_id
_entity_poly.type
_entity_poly.pdbx_seq_one_letter_code
_entity_poly.pdbx_strand_id
1 'polypeptide(L)'
;MPTLLTWACVVNFTLGLATVLVIVFSVDDVDALLSTPLSQSGPVGPVIQMFATAIVSRPWTAAVSIMLIATLIPCCINSDTAASRQLWAFAEDGALPNSAWIQRVDEKNAVPSNALMLTLIAPIGLSLLNLGSPIALNAIISLVIVNLMASYLLVASTSLYSRCTSATKSPQELIYGLGHRTGIAVDSFTIAFLTASSVIVLSVS
;
A
#
# COMPACT_ATOMS: atom_id res chain seq x y z
N MET A 1 -11.24 -6.11 17.96
CA MET A 1 -10.58 -5.34 16.88
C MET A 1 -9.18 -5.86 16.54
N PRO A 2 -8.22 -6.07 17.47
CA PRO A 2 -6.86 -6.52 17.09
C PRO A 2 -6.83 -7.94 16.53
N THR A 3 -7.71 -8.83 17.00
CA THR A 3 -7.82 -10.20 16.47
C THR A 3 -8.20 -10.21 15.00
N LEU A 4 -9.07 -9.31 14.55
CA LEU A 4 -9.45 -9.18 13.14
C LEU A 4 -8.28 -8.69 12.29
N LEU A 5 -7.52 -7.71 12.78
CA LEU A 5 -6.32 -7.22 12.10
C LEU A 5 -5.26 -8.32 11.98
N THR A 6 -5.03 -9.10 13.05
CA THR A 6 -4.09 -10.23 12.99
C THR A 6 -4.54 -11.30 12.00
N TRP A 7 -5.83 -11.65 11.97
CA TRP A 7 -6.36 -12.59 10.99
C TRP A 7 -6.21 -12.09 9.57
N ALA A 8 -6.50 -10.80 9.33
CA ALA A 8 -6.30 -10.18 8.02
C ALA A 8 -4.82 -10.25 7.59
N CYS A 9 -3.87 -9.92 8.47
CA CYS A 9 -2.44 -10.03 8.17
C CYS A 9 -2.02 -11.48 7.84
N VAL A 10 -2.48 -12.46 8.63
CA VAL A 10 -2.14 -13.88 8.42
C VAL A 10 -2.68 -14.38 7.08
N VAL A 11 -3.93 -14.04 6.74
CA VAL A 11 -4.55 -14.44 5.46
C VAL A 11 -3.82 -13.78 4.29
N ASN A 12 -3.55 -12.47 4.35
CA ASN A 12 -2.83 -11.76 3.29
C ASN A 12 -1.40 -12.30 3.10
N PHE A 13 -0.68 -12.57 4.20
CA PHE A 13 0.67 -13.13 4.13
C PHE A 13 0.66 -14.53 3.51
N THR A 14 -0.27 -15.39 3.90
CA THR A 14 -0.38 -16.76 3.39
C THR A 14 -0.74 -16.77 1.90
N LEU A 15 -1.70 -15.94 1.48
CA LEU A 15 -2.08 -15.82 0.06
C LEU A 15 -0.94 -15.23 -0.79
N GLY A 16 -0.24 -14.23 -0.27
CA GLY A 16 0.93 -13.65 -0.95
C GLY A 16 2.04 -14.67 -1.12
N LEU A 17 2.39 -15.41 -0.07
CA LEU A 17 3.41 -16.44 -0.10
C LEU A 17 3.03 -17.58 -1.07
N ALA A 18 1.78 -18.03 -1.05
CA ALA A 18 1.28 -19.04 -1.99
C ALA A 18 1.39 -18.55 -3.45
N THR A 19 1.03 -17.30 -3.72
CA THR A 19 1.12 -16.70 -5.06
C THR A 19 2.57 -16.63 -5.54
N VAL A 20 3.50 -16.19 -4.68
CA VAL A 20 4.94 -16.13 -5.02
C VAL A 20 5.47 -17.52 -5.33
N LEU A 21 5.15 -18.54 -4.52
CA LEU A 21 5.57 -19.91 -4.78
C LEU A 21 5.03 -20.43 -6.12
N VAL A 22 3.75 -20.19 -6.41
CA VAL A 22 3.16 -20.57 -7.71
C VAL A 22 3.90 -19.91 -8.86
N ILE A 23 4.21 -18.61 -8.78
CA ILE A 23 4.93 -17.90 -9.85
C ILE A 23 6.33 -18.49 -10.03
N VAL A 24 7.08 -18.70 -8.95
CA VAL A 24 8.46 -19.24 -9.00
C VAL A 24 8.50 -20.64 -9.60
N PHE A 25 7.51 -21.49 -9.30
CA PHE A 25 7.45 -22.85 -9.86
C PHE A 25 6.82 -22.93 -11.26
N SER A 26 6.13 -21.89 -11.73
CA SER A 26 5.45 -21.90 -13.04
C SER A 26 6.22 -21.16 -14.14
N VAL A 27 7.21 -20.33 -13.78
CA VAL A 27 8.00 -19.53 -14.73
C VAL A 27 9.38 -20.15 -14.87
N ASP A 28 9.62 -20.86 -15.97
CA ASP A 28 10.95 -21.41 -16.31
C ASP A 28 11.92 -20.34 -16.84
N ASP A 29 11.44 -19.29 -17.52
CA ASP A 29 12.27 -18.25 -18.12
C ASP A 29 11.63 -16.86 -18.00
N VAL A 30 12.15 -16.05 -17.06
CA VAL A 30 11.64 -14.70 -16.75
C VAL A 30 11.98 -13.71 -17.86
N ASP A 31 13.14 -13.85 -18.49
CA ASP A 31 13.62 -12.94 -19.54
C ASP A 31 12.81 -13.13 -20.84
N ALA A 32 12.39 -14.36 -21.13
CA ALA A 32 11.47 -14.65 -22.23
C ALA A 32 10.06 -14.05 -22.01
N LEU A 33 9.59 -13.94 -20.76
CA LEU A 33 8.30 -13.30 -20.46
C LEU A 33 8.37 -11.77 -20.55
N LEU A 34 9.46 -11.17 -20.07
CA LEU A 34 9.65 -9.72 -20.04
C LEU A 34 9.97 -9.09 -21.40
N SER A 35 10.47 -9.88 -22.35
CA SER A 35 10.78 -9.43 -23.72
C SER A 35 9.58 -9.36 -24.66
N THR A 36 8.39 -9.78 -24.21
CA THR A 36 7.20 -9.79 -25.07
C THR A 36 6.52 -8.42 -25.16
N PRO A 37 5.88 -8.07 -26.30
CA PRO A 37 5.18 -6.80 -26.44
C PRO A 37 4.04 -6.61 -25.42
N LEU A 38 3.50 -7.72 -24.90
CA LEU A 38 2.43 -7.72 -23.90
C LEU A 38 2.93 -7.36 -22.49
N SER A 39 4.14 -7.78 -22.09
CA SER A 39 4.72 -7.45 -20.79
C SER A 39 5.11 -5.97 -20.68
N GLN A 40 5.43 -5.33 -21.79
CA GLN A 40 5.78 -3.90 -21.84
C GLN A 40 4.57 -2.97 -21.88
N SER A 41 3.36 -3.53 -22.01
CA SER A 41 2.10 -2.77 -22.10
C SER A 41 1.59 -2.33 -20.73
N GLY A 42 2.42 -1.59 -20.00
CA GLY A 42 2.09 -1.02 -18.69
C GLY A 42 2.18 -2.01 -17.51
N PRO A 43 1.84 -1.56 -16.29
CA PRO A 43 2.07 -2.32 -15.05
C PRO A 43 1.27 -3.63 -14.95
N VAL A 44 0.21 -3.80 -15.75
CA VAL A 44 -0.65 -5.01 -15.75
C VAL A 44 -0.18 -6.03 -16.81
N GLY A 45 0.64 -5.60 -17.77
CA GLY A 45 1.12 -6.41 -18.89
C GLY A 45 1.81 -7.71 -18.48
N PRO A 46 2.78 -7.69 -17.55
CA PRO A 46 3.51 -8.90 -17.13
C PRO A 46 2.60 -9.95 -16.49
N VAL A 47 1.59 -9.51 -15.72
CA VAL A 47 0.66 -10.41 -15.03
C VAL A 47 -0.26 -11.11 -16.04
N ILE A 48 -0.77 -10.38 -17.03
CA ILE A 48 -1.58 -10.97 -18.12
C ILE A 48 -0.75 -11.96 -18.93
N GLN A 49 0.51 -11.62 -19.20
CA GLN A 49 1.43 -12.51 -19.92
C GLN A 49 1.70 -13.81 -19.14
N MET A 50 1.85 -13.75 -17.82
CA MET A 50 1.97 -14.94 -16.98
C MET A 50 0.73 -15.84 -17.10
N PHE A 51 -0.48 -15.27 -17.06
CA PHE A 51 -1.71 -16.05 -17.27
C PHE A 51 -1.81 -16.62 -18.69
N ALA A 52 -1.29 -15.91 -19.70
CA ALA A 52 -1.25 -16.38 -21.08
C ALA A 52 -0.30 -17.57 -21.27
N THR A 53 0.84 -17.56 -20.59
CA THR A 53 1.80 -18.68 -20.63
C THR A 53 1.30 -19.88 -19.81
N ALA A 54 0.63 -19.64 -18.69
CA ALA A 54 0.10 -20.71 -17.84
C ALA A 54 -1.14 -21.42 -18.43
N ILE A 55 -1.94 -20.73 -19.24
CA ILE A 55 -3.21 -21.24 -19.76
C ILE A 55 -3.07 -21.55 -21.26
N VAL A 56 -3.10 -22.84 -21.61
CA VAL A 56 -3.00 -23.33 -23.00
C VAL A 56 -4.14 -22.83 -23.91
N SER A 57 -5.28 -22.43 -23.33
CA SER A 57 -6.50 -22.06 -24.07
C SER A 57 -6.76 -20.55 -24.10
N ARG A 58 -6.75 -19.98 -25.31
CA ARG A 58 -7.02 -18.55 -25.58
C ARG A 58 -8.30 -17.97 -24.94
N PRO A 59 -9.47 -18.63 -24.96
CA PRO A 59 -10.69 -18.03 -24.38
C PRO A 59 -10.62 -17.93 -22.85
N TRP A 60 -9.95 -18.87 -22.19
CA TRP A 60 -9.81 -18.86 -20.72
C TRP A 60 -8.83 -17.77 -20.27
N THR A 61 -7.72 -17.57 -20.99
CA THR A 61 -6.79 -16.45 -20.73
C THR A 61 -7.52 -15.11 -20.80
N ALA A 62 -8.37 -14.91 -21.82
CA ALA A 62 -9.14 -13.67 -21.96
C ALA A 62 -10.14 -13.48 -20.81
N ALA A 63 -10.85 -14.54 -20.41
CA ALA A 63 -11.81 -14.49 -19.30
C ALA A 63 -11.13 -14.13 -17.97
N VAL A 64 -10.00 -14.74 -17.65
CA VAL A 64 -9.21 -14.44 -16.43
C VAL A 64 -8.67 -13.02 -16.45
N SER A 65 -8.20 -12.55 -17.61
CA SER A 65 -7.70 -11.17 -17.76
C SER A 65 -8.80 -10.13 -17.55
N ILE A 66 -10.01 -10.37 -18.06
CA ILE A 66 -11.17 -9.50 -17.85
C ILE A 66 -11.58 -9.50 -16.37
N MET A 67 -11.59 -10.66 -15.72
CA MET A 67 -11.91 -10.77 -14.29
C MET A 67 -10.89 -10.03 -13.41
N LEU A 68 -9.61 -10.08 -13.77
CA LEU A 68 -8.55 -9.33 -13.10
C LEU A 68 -8.78 -7.81 -13.21
N ILE A 69 -9.04 -7.32 -14.42
CA ILE A 69 -9.35 -5.90 -14.67
C ILE A 69 -10.62 -5.47 -13.92
N ALA A 70 -11.65 -6.29 -13.92
CA ALA A 70 -12.89 -6.02 -13.19
C ALA A 70 -12.67 -5.91 -11.67
N THR A 71 -11.68 -6.63 -11.11
CA THR A 71 -11.33 -6.58 -9.68
C THR A 71 -10.45 -5.38 -9.33
N LEU A 72 -9.66 -4.87 -10.28
CA LEU A 72 -8.80 -3.69 -10.07
C LEU A 72 -9.64 -2.42 -9.83
N ILE A 73 -10.76 -2.24 -10.53
CA ILE A 73 -11.63 -1.07 -10.39
C ILE A 73 -12.11 -0.85 -8.94
N PRO A 74 -12.76 -1.82 -8.27
CA PRO A 74 -13.18 -1.65 -6.88
C PRO A 74 -12.00 -1.55 -5.91
N CYS A 75 -10.84 -2.12 -6.23
CA CYS A 75 -9.63 -1.96 -5.42
C CYS A 75 -9.16 -0.50 -5.40
N CYS A 76 -9.10 0.15 -6.57
CA CYS A 76 -8.75 1.56 -6.70
C CYS A 76 -9.74 2.45 -5.93
N ILE A 77 -11.05 2.23 -6.10
CA ILE A 77 -12.09 3.00 -5.41
C ILE A 77 -11.96 2.86 -3.89
N ASN A 78 -11.73 1.64 -3.39
CA ASN A 78 -11.55 1.41 -1.95
C ASN A 78 -10.30 2.12 -1.41
N SER A 79 -9.20 2.12 -2.17
CA SER A 79 -7.96 2.79 -1.80
C SER A 79 -8.13 4.31 -1.71
N ASP A 80 -8.76 4.93 -2.72
CA ASP A 80 -9.06 6.37 -2.72
C ASP A 80 -10.06 6.75 -1.62
N THR A 81 -11.04 5.87 -1.36
CA THR A 81 -12.01 6.07 -0.27
C THR A 81 -11.31 6.01 1.09
N ALA A 82 -10.37 5.10 1.30
CA ALA A 82 -9.60 5.02 2.54
C ALA A 82 -8.70 6.25 2.72
N ALA A 83 -7.99 6.67 1.67
CA ALA A 83 -7.12 7.84 1.70
C ALA A 83 -7.90 9.15 1.97
N SER A 84 -9.07 9.33 1.35
CA SER A 84 -9.91 10.51 1.60
C SER A 84 -10.43 10.57 3.04
N ARG A 85 -10.74 9.43 3.67
CA ARG A 85 -11.11 9.37 5.09
C ARG A 85 -9.95 9.72 6.01
N GLN A 86 -8.73 9.26 5.69
CA GLN A 86 -7.51 9.64 6.43
C GLN A 86 -7.25 11.14 6.33
N LEU A 87 -7.39 11.71 5.13
CA LEU A 87 -7.22 13.15 4.91
C LEU A 87 -8.27 13.97 5.67
N TRP A 88 -9.51 13.52 5.70
CA TRP A 88 -10.59 14.16 6.45
C TRP A 88 -10.33 14.13 7.96
N ALA A 89 -9.86 13.00 8.50
CA ALA A 89 -9.48 12.91 9.92
C ALA A 89 -8.33 13.88 10.26
N PHE A 90 -7.31 14.00 9.39
CA PHE A 90 -6.25 15.00 9.57
C PHE A 90 -6.76 16.46 9.48
N ALA A 91 -7.81 16.71 8.69
CA ALA A 91 -8.46 18.02 8.62
C ALA A 91 -9.23 18.35 9.91
N GLU A 92 -9.88 17.35 10.51
CA GLU A 92 -10.58 17.47 11.80
C GLU A 92 -9.61 17.80 12.94
N ASP A 93 -8.40 17.23 12.92
CA ASP A 93 -7.32 17.54 13.86
C ASP A 93 -6.70 18.95 13.65
N GLY A 94 -7.19 19.72 12.67
CA GLY A 94 -6.72 21.07 12.39
C GLY A 94 -5.30 21.15 11.81
N ALA A 95 -4.74 20.02 11.36
CA ALA A 95 -3.36 19.93 10.89
C ALA A 95 -3.14 20.51 9.48
N LEU A 96 -4.22 20.89 8.76
CA LEU A 96 -4.17 21.38 7.38
C LEU A 96 -4.47 22.89 7.28
N PRO A 97 -3.72 23.65 6.46
CA PRO A 97 -4.09 25.02 6.13
C PRO A 97 -5.42 25.02 5.37
N ASN A 98 -6.40 25.79 5.85
CA ASN A 98 -7.79 25.80 5.36
C ASN A 98 -8.61 24.52 5.68
N SER A 99 -8.35 23.91 6.84
CA SER A 99 -9.09 22.77 7.40
C SER A 99 -10.62 22.95 7.37
N ALA A 100 -11.13 24.17 7.57
CA ALA A 100 -12.56 24.47 7.54
C ALA A 100 -13.25 24.17 6.19
N TRP A 101 -12.51 24.24 5.07
CA TRP A 101 -13.05 23.89 3.74
C TRP A 101 -12.98 22.38 3.48
N ILE A 102 -11.93 21.72 3.95
CA ILE A 102 -11.67 20.28 3.75
C ILE A 102 -12.55 19.42 4.67
N GLN A 103 -12.85 19.89 5.87
CA GLN A 103 -13.70 19.22 6.86
C GLN A 103 -15.19 19.23 6.46
N ARG A 104 -15.60 20.08 5.52
CA ARG A 104 -17.00 20.24 5.12
C ARG A 104 -17.50 18.96 4.43
N VAL A 105 -18.33 18.21 5.16
CA VAL A 105 -19.02 17.01 4.67
C VAL A 105 -20.34 17.42 4.02
N ASP A 106 -20.67 16.81 2.89
CA ASP A 106 -21.96 16.99 2.22
C ASP A 106 -23.04 16.13 2.92
N GLU A 107 -24.10 16.76 3.44
CA GLU A 107 -25.17 16.12 4.23
C GLU A 107 -25.90 15.02 3.46
N LYS A 108 -25.91 15.06 2.12
CA LYS A 108 -26.63 14.07 1.30
C LYS A 108 -25.90 12.75 1.13
N ASN A 109 -24.57 12.78 1.10
CA ASN A 109 -23.76 11.60 0.79
C ASN A 109 -22.97 11.08 2.00
N ALA A 110 -22.93 11.82 3.13
CA ALA A 110 -22.14 11.48 4.32
C ALA A 110 -20.65 11.17 4.02
N VAL A 111 -20.16 11.62 2.86
CA VAL A 111 -18.81 11.43 2.36
C VAL A 111 -18.18 12.81 2.22
N PRO A 112 -16.93 13.01 2.70
CA PRO A 112 -16.22 14.28 2.55
C PRO A 112 -15.83 14.50 1.08
N SER A 113 -16.72 15.12 0.32
CA SER A 113 -16.59 15.34 -1.13
C SER A 113 -15.36 16.18 -1.49
N ASN A 114 -15.04 17.20 -0.68
CA ASN A 114 -13.86 18.06 -0.89
C ASN A 114 -12.54 17.31 -0.66
N ALA A 115 -12.46 16.47 0.38
CA ALA A 115 -11.28 15.64 0.65
C ALA A 115 -11.08 14.57 -0.43
N LEU A 116 -12.18 14.02 -0.96
CA LEU A 116 -12.15 13.07 -2.08
C LEU A 116 -11.60 13.74 -3.35
N MET A 117 -12.07 14.94 -3.71
CA MET A 117 -11.54 15.68 -4.87
C MET A 117 -10.04 15.96 -4.76
N LEU A 118 -9.56 16.37 -3.59
CA LEU A 118 -8.13 16.55 -3.31
C LEU A 118 -7.33 15.26 -3.49
N THR A 119 -7.86 14.14 -2.98
CA THR A 119 -7.21 12.83 -3.07
C THR A 119 -7.14 12.34 -4.51
N LEU A 120 -8.14 12.63 -5.34
CA LEU A 120 -8.18 12.27 -6.77
C LEU A 120 -7.22 13.08 -7.64
N ILE A 121 -6.83 14.30 -7.23
CA ILE A 121 -5.87 15.12 -7.98
C ILE A 121 -4.49 14.45 -8.03
N ALA A 122 -4.06 13.78 -6.96
CA ALA A 122 -2.76 13.12 -6.89
C ALA A 122 -2.56 12.00 -7.94
N PRO A 123 -3.46 10.98 -8.07
CA PRO A 123 -3.33 9.95 -9.09
C PRO A 123 -3.52 10.50 -10.51
N ILE A 124 -4.34 11.54 -10.71
CA ILE A 124 -4.45 12.22 -12.02
C ILE A 124 -3.12 12.88 -12.40
N GLY A 125 -2.47 13.56 -11.45
CA GLY A 125 -1.15 14.15 -11.64
C GLY A 125 -0.09 13.10 -12.00
N LEU A 126 -0.05 11.97 -11.29
CA LEU A 126 0.83 10.85 -11.63
C LEU A 126 0.54 10.27 -13.02
N SER A 127 -0.74 10.17 -13.40
CA SER A 127 -1.14 9.67 -14.72
C SER A 127 -0.70 10.61 -15.84
N LEU A 128 -0.77 11.92 -15.64
CA LEU A 128 -0.23 12.89 -16.60
C LEU A 128 1.30 12.79 -16.72
N LEU A 129 1.98 12.52 -15.61
CA LEU A 129 3.44 12.41 -15.58
C LEU A 129 3.93 11.14 -16.29
N ASN A 130 3.13 10.07 -16.26
CA ASN A 130 3.35 8.85 -17.05
C ASN A 130 3.43 9.17 -18.57
N LEU A 131 2.62 10.12 -19.07
CA LEU A 131 2.65 10.53 -20.48
C LEU A 131 3.89 11.36 -20.85
N GLY A 132 4.48 12.06 -19.88
CA GLY A 132 5.60 12.98 -20.10
C GLY A 132 6.96 12.29 -20.11
N SER A 133 7.28 11.51 -19.08
CA SER A 133 8.57 10.80 -19.00
C SER A 133 8.53 9.62 -18.03
N PRO A 134 9.00 8.43 -18.45
CA PRO A 134 9.09 7.25 -17.58
C PRO A 134 10.10 7.44 -16.44
N ILE A 135 11.14 8.26 -16.65
CA ILE A 135 12.19 8.52 -15.65
C ILE A 135 11.62 9.32 -14.47
N ALA A 136 10.81 10.34 -14.76
CA ALA A 136 10.19 11.17 -13.74
C ALA A 136 9.20 10.36 -12.90
N LEU A 137 8.44 9.45 -13.53
CA LEU A 137 7.50 8.59 -12.82
C LEU A 137 8.23 7.64 -11.87
N ASN A 138 9.31 7.00 -12.33
CA ASN A 138 10.10 6.08 -11.51
C ASN A 138 10.72 6.78 -10.29
N ALA A 139 11.19 8.03 -10.46
CA ALA A 139 11.70 8.84 -9.36
C ALA A 139 10.62 9.13 -8.30
N ILE A 140 9.40 9.48 -8.72
CA ILE A 140 8.28 9.73 -7.79
C ILE A 140 7.86 8.45 -7.08
N ILE A 141 7.78 7.31 -7.78
CA ILE A 141 7.43 6.02 -7.15
C ILE A 141 8.46 5.67 -6.06
N SER A 142 9.75 5.83 -6.36
CA SER A 142 10.84 5.59 -5.41
C SER A 142 10.71 6.51 -4.19
N LEU A 143 10.40 7.79 -4.40
CA LEU A 143 10.14 8.75 -3.32
C LEU A 143 8.95 8.33 -2.44
N VAL A 144 7.85 7.86 -3.04
CA VAL A 144 6.66 7.40 -2.31
C VAL A 144 7.01 6.20 -1.42
N ILE A 145 7.81 5.25 -1.92
CA ILE A 145 8.27 4.09 -1.15
C ILE A 145 9.09 4.55 0.06
N VAL A 146 10.04 5.46 -0.15
CA VAL A 146 10.86 6.02 0.95
C VAL A 146 9.99 6.74 1.98
N ASN A 147 9.01 7.53 1.54
CA ASN A 147 8.08 8.24 2.43
C ASN A 147 7.20 7.28 3.25
N LEU A 148 6.76 6.18 2.65
CA LEU A 148 6.01 5.14 3.34
C LEU A 148 6.88 4.45 4.41
N MET A 149 8.13 4.12 4.08
CA MET A 149 9.08 3.54 5.04
C MET A 149 9.37 4.51 6.19
N ALA A 150 9.54 5.81 5.90
CA ALA A 150 9.73 6.84 6.92
C ALA A 150 8.52 6.96 7.85
N SER A 151 7.31 6.88 7.31
CA SER A 151 6.07 6.91 8.10
C SER A 151 5.98 5.71 9.06
N TYR A 152 6.32 4.50 8.61
CA TYR A 152 6.38 3.32 9.47
C TYR A 152 7.45 3.43 10.55
N LEU A 153 8.64 3.97 10.21
CA LEU A 153 9.70 4.22 11.18
C LEU A 153 9.27 5.23 12.25
N LEU A 154 8.56 6.29 11.88
CA LEU A 154 8.05 7.29 12.82
C LEU A 154 7.06 6.67 13.81
N VAL A 155 6.10 5.88 13.32
CA VAL A 155 5.11 5.20 14.18
C VAL A 155 5.80 4.21 15.13
N ALA A 156 6.71 3.39 14.63
CA ALA A 156 7.44 2.43 15.46
C ALA A 156 8.32 3.13 16.52
N SER A 157 9.00 4.21 16.13
CA SER A 157 9.83 5.02 17.04
C SER A 157 8.97 5.70 18.11
N THR A 158 7.79 6.19 17.75
CA THR A 158 6.86 6.81 18.70
C THR A 158 6.28 5.78 19.68
N SER A 159 5.93 4.58 19.21
CA SER A 159 5.52 3.45 20.08
C SER A 159 6.63 3.09 21.07
N LEU A 160 7.86 2.95 20.59
CA LEU A 160 9.02 2.64 21.42
C LEU A 160 9.29 3.75 22.45
N TYR A 161 9.29 5.02 22.01
CA TYR A 161 9.49 6.17 22.89
C TYR A 161 8.42 6.25 23.98
N SER A 162 7.15 6.02 23.65
CA SER A 162 6.06 6.00 24.61
C SER A 162 6.24 4.90 25.66
N ARG A 163 6.72 3.71 25.25
CA ARG A 163 7.02 2.58 26.14
C ARG A 163 8.23 2.84 27.04
N CYS A 164 9.26 3.51 26.55
CA CYS A 164 10.47 3.83 27.32
C CYS A 164 10.24 4.96 28.32
N THR A 165 9.45 5.98 27.97
CA THR A 165 9.26 7.19 28.79
C THR A 165 8.09 7.07 29.76
N SER A 166 7.29 5.99 29.71
CA SER A 166 6.09 5.81 30.55
C SER A 166 5.09 6.98 30.49
N ALA A 167 5.12 7.75 29.40
CA ALA A 167 4.38 9.01 29.23
C ALA A 167 2.86 8.80 29.04
N THR A 168 2.45 7.59 28.67
CA THR A 168 1.04 7.17 28.64
C THR A 168 0.75 6.26 29.82
N LYS A 169 -0.40 6.51 30.49
CA LYS A 169 -0.96 5.70 31.58
C LYS A 169 -0.72 4.21 31.40
N SER A 170 -0.43 3.55 32.52
CA SER A 170 -0.03 2.14 32.63
C SER A 170 -0.62 1.24 31.53
N PRO A 171 0.19 0.38 30.87
CA PRO A 171 -0.22 -0.51 29.78
C PRO A 171 -1.37 -1.49 30.13
N GLN A 172 -1.88 -1.45 31.36
CA GLN A 172 -3.06 -2.18 31.82
C GLN A 172 -4.40 -1.46 31.54
N GLU A 173 -4.43 -0.16 31.23
CA GLU A 173 -5.66 0.53 30.78
C GLU A 173 -5.87 0.42 29.26
N LEU A 174 -4.86 -0.02 28.51
CA LEU A 174 -5.01 -0.38 27.11
C LEU A 174 -5.69 -1.75 27.02
N ILE A 175 -6.95 -1.76 26.59
CA ILE A 175 -7.79 -2.96 26.37
C ILE A 175 -7.07 -4.05 25.55
N TYR A 176 -6.05 -3.66 24.75
CA TYR A 176 -5.28 -4.55 23.90
C TYR A 176 -3.77 -4.24 23.88
N GLY A 177 -3.13 -4.13 25.06
CA GLY A 177 -1.68 -3.95 25.16
C GLY A 177 -0.88 -5.25 25.00
N LEU A 178 0.01 -5.34 24.01
CA LEU A 178 1.12 -6.32 24.06
C LEU A 178 2.00 -5.99 25.27
N GLY A 179 2.34 -7.01 26.07
CA GLY A 179 3.17 -6.89 27.28
C GLY A 179 4.43 -6.04 27.05
N HIS A 180 4.89 -5.36 28.10
CA HIS A 180 5.95 -4.35 28.00
C HIS A 180 7.21 -4.85 27.27
N ARG A 181 7.66 -6.09 27.58
CA ARG A 181 8.83 -6.70 26.96
C ARG A 181 8.61 -7.16 25.52
N THR A 182 7.45 -7.74 25.21
CA THR A 182 7.15 -8.22 23.85
C THR A 182 6.93 -7.06 22.90
N GLY A 183 6.33 -5.95 23.35
CA GLY A 183 6.19 -4.75 22.54
C GLY A 183 7.53 -4.09 22.18
N ILE A 184 8.45 -3.96 23.15
CA ILE A 184 9.80 -3.39 22.88
C ILE A 184 10.57 -4.26 21.88
N ALA A 185 10.50 -5.58 22.01
CA ALA A 185 11.17 -6.49 21.08
C ALA A 185 10.62 -6.37 19.65
N VAL A 186 9.30 -6.30 19.50
CA VAL A 186 8.64 -6.15 18.19
C VAL A 186 8.96 -4.79 17.57
N ASP A 187 8.89 -3.70 18.32
CA ASP A 187 9.19 -2.35 17.82
C ASP A 187 10.67 -2.23 17.40
N SER A 188 11.60 -2.79 18.20
CA SER A 188 13.03 -2.79 17.87
C SER A 188 13.34 -3.63 16.64
N PHE A 189 12.74 -4.81 16.52
CA PHE A 189 12.86 -5.66 15.33
C PHE A 189 12.31 -4.96 14.08
N THR A 190 11.16 -4.30 14.20
CA THR A 190 10.51 -3.57 13.12
C THR A 190 11.40 -2.42 12.62
N ILE A 191 11.99 -1.64 13.53
CA ILE A 191 12.93 -0.56 13.18
C ILE A 191 14.15 -1.12 12.46
N ALA A 192 14.78 -2.18 13.02
CA ALA A 192 15.96 -2.79 12.40
C ALA A 192 15.66 -3.32 10.98
N PHE A 193 14.52 -3.98 10.81
CA PHE A 193 14.08 -4.52 9.52
C PHE A 193 13.78 -3.41 8.50
N LEU A 194 13.08 -2.34 8.90
CA LEU A 194 12.76 -1.21 8.03
C LEU A 194 14.00 -0.43 7.62
N THR A 195 14.96 -0.24 8.51
CA THR A 195 16.24 0.41 8.18
C THR A 195 17.08 -0.44 7.25
N ALA A 196 17.13 -1.76 7.45
CA ALA A 196 17.81 -2.65 6.50
C ALA A 196 17.14 -2.60 5.11
N SER A 197 15.80 -2.60 5.07
CA SER A 197 15.04 -2.56 3.83
C SER A 197 15.21 -1.24 3.07
N SER A 198 15.24 -0.09 3.77
CA SER A 198 15.43 1.21 3.12
C SER A 198 16.82 1.35 2.48
N VAL A 199 17.86 0.78 3.10
CA VAL A 199 19.22 0.73 2.53
C VAL A 199 19.24 -0.09 1.24
N ILE A 200 18.52 -1.21 1.20
CA ILE A 200 18.43 -2.06 -0.01
C ILE A 200 17.73 -1.29 -1.13
N VAL A 201 16.61 -0.62 -0.85
CA VAL A 201 15.87 0.17 -1.85
C VAL A 201 16.74 1.30 -2.42
N LEU A 202 17.50 2.00 -1.58
CA LEU A 202 18.45 3.04 -1.98
C LEU A 202 19.64 2.50 -2.78
N SER A 203 19.97 1.20 -2.64
CA SER A 203 21.06 0.56 -3.37
C SER A 203 20.63 0.05 -4.76
N VAL A 204 19.32 -0.07 -5.00
CA VAL A 204 18.73 -0.60 -6.26
C VAL A 204 18.18 0.52 -7.16
N SER A 205 17.97 1.73 -6.62
CA SER A 205 17.54 2.92 -7.37
C SER A 205 18.73 3.66 -7.98
#